data_AF-A0A8J6GB93-F1
#
_entry.id   AF-A0A8J6GB93-F1
#
_cell.length_a   1.000
_cell.length_b   1.000
_cell.length_c   1.000
_cell.angle_alpha   90.00
_cell.angle_beta   90.00
_cell.angle_gamma   90.00
#
_symmetry.space_group_name_H-M   'P 1'
#
loop_
_entity.id
_entity.type
_entity.pdbx_description
1 polymer ?
#
loop_
_entity_poly.entity_id
_entity_poly.type
_entity_poly.pdbx_seq_one_letter_code
_entity_poly.pdbx_strand_id
1 'polypeptide(L)'
;MAAIRKKLVIVGDGACGKTCLLIVFSKDQFPEVYVPTVFENYVADIEVDGKQVELALWDTAGQEDYDRLRPLSYPDTDVILMCFSIDSPDSLENIPEKWTPEVKHFCPNVPIILVGNKKDLRNDEHTRRELAKMKQEPVKPEEGRDMANRIGAFGYMECSAKTKDGENAKNEEILNSLKYIRPGGGFEPNFTLFEKCEVNVEKAHPLFTFLRESLPAPSDEPSALMTDPKYIIWSPVCRNDIAWNFEKFLVGPDGVPVRRYSRRFRTIDIEPDIEALLSQQPSGS
;
A
#
# COMPACT_ATOMS: atom_id res chain seq x y z
N MET A 1 8.13 19.64 -28.19
CA MET A 1 8.54 20.04 -26.82
C MET A 1 8.63 18.77 -26.00
N ALA A 2 9.62 18.62 -25.13
CA ALA A 2 9.70 17.43 -24.26
C ALA A 2 8.47 17.39 -23.34
N ALA A 3 7.85 16.22 -23.21
CA ALA A 3 6.77 16.01 -22.26
C ALA A 3 7.28 16.28 -20.83
N ILE A 4 6.47 16.95 -20.01
CA ILE A 4 6.83 17.22 -18.61
C ILE A 4 6.54 15.93 -17.84
N ARG A 5 7.56 15.29 -17.27
CA ARG A 5 7.37 14.11 -16.42
C ARG A 5 7.44 14.50 -14.94
N LYS A 6 6.51 13.98 -14.14
CA LYS A 6 6.48 14.18 -12.69
C LYS A 6 6.27 12.89 -11.93
N LYS A 7 7.03 12.70 -10.87
CA LYS A 7 6.89 11.57 -9.95
C LYS A 7 6.13 11.99 -8.70
N LEU A 8 5.04 11.29 -8.42
CA LEU A 8 4.23 11.45 -7.23
C LEU A 8 4.29 10.17 -6.41
N VAL A 9 4.63 10.29 -5.13
CA VAL A 9 4.62 9.16 -4.19
C VAL A 9 3.50 9.38 -3.18
N ILE A 10 2.69 8.36 -2.97
CA ILE A 10 1.62 8.39 -1.96
C ILE A 10 2.05 7.59 -0.73
N VAL A 11 1.84 8.15 0.47
CA VAL A 11 2.18 7.53 1.77
C VAL A 11 1.04 7.75 2.76
N GLY A 12 1.04 7.04 3.88
CA GLY A 12 -0.05 7.07 4.86
C GLY A 12 -0.41 5.67 5.34
N ASP A 13 -1.25 5.59 6.36
CA ASP A 13 -1.58 4.34 7.05
C ASP A 13 -2.12 3.24 6.12
N GLY A 14 -1.98 1.99 6.59
CA GLY A 14 -2.65 0.85 5.98
C GLY A 14 -4.16 1.10 5.87
N ALA A 15 -4.77 0.68 4.75
CA ALA A 15 -6.21 0.83 4.50
C ALA A 15 -6.78 2.27 4.54
N CYS A 16 -5.93 3.32 4.53
CA CYS A 16 -6.40 4.70 4.48
C CYS A 16 -6.91 5.14 3.09
N GLY A 17 -6.83 4.28 2.06
CA GLY A 17 -7.43 4.52 0.74
C GLY A 17 -6.49 5.02 -0.36
N LYS A 18 -5.16 4.94 -0.17
CA LYS A 18 -4.13 5.34 -1.15
C LYS A 18 -4.31 4.71 -2.53
N THR A 19 -4.41 3.39 -2.57
CA THR A 19 -4.58 2.60 -3.80
C THR A 19 -5.86 2.95 -4.52
N CYS A 20 -6.98 3.07 -3.80
CA CYS A 20 -8.26 3.46 -4.39
C CYS A 20 -8.20 4.86 -5.00
N LEU A 21 -7.51 5.80 -4.35
CA LEU A 21 -7.30 7.15 -4.87
C LEU A 21 -6.52 7.11 -6.20
N LEU A 22 -5.39 6.39 -6.24
CA LEU A 22 -4.57 6.30 -7.46
C LEU A 22 -5.26 5.57 -8.61
N ILE A 23 -6.01 4.50 -8.32
CA ILE A 23 -6.75 3.75 -9.34
C ILE A 23 -7.87 4.61 -9.92
N VAL A 24 -8.65 5.31 -9.10
CA VAL A 24 -9.70 6.20 -9.60
C VAL A 24 -9.10 7.36 -10.40
N PHE A 25 -7.99 7.93 -9.93
CA PHE A 25 -7.29 8.99 -10.64
C PHE A 25 -6.77 8.53 -12.02
N SER A 26 -6.20 7.33 -12.12
CA SER A 26 -5.57 6.83 -13.35
C SER A 26 -6.53 6.15 -14.32
N LYS A 27 -7.60 5.50 -13.82
CA LYS A 27 -8.48 4.62 -14.62
C LYS A 27 -9.96 5.02 -14.59
N ASP A 28 -10.34 6.03 -13.82
CA ASP A 28 -11.72 6.47 -13.58
C ASP A 28 -12.67 5.34 -13.10
N GLN A 29 -12.12 4.28 -12.51
CA GLN A 29 -12.84 3.11 -12.00
C GLN A 29 -12.48 2.85 -10.54
N PHE A 30 -13.49 2.58 -9.70
CA PHE A 30 -13.25 2.22 -8.31
C PHE A 30 -13.04 0.70 -8.18
N PRO A 31 -12.00 0.23 -7.49
CA PRO A 31 -11.78 -1.20 -7.29
C PRO A 31 -12.80 -1.78 -6.29
N GLU A 32 -13.57 -2.78 -6.70
CA GLU A 32 -14.54 -3.45 -5.80
C GLU A 32 -13.87 -4.41 -4.80
N VAL A 33 -12.64 -4.87 -5.11
CA VAL A 33 -11.89 -5.81 -4.28
C VAL A 33 -10.67 -5.12 -3.67
N TYR A 34 -10.59 -5.13 -2.35
CA TYR A 34 -9.41 -4.62 -1.63
C TYR A 34 -8.28 -5.65 -1.66
N VAL A 35 -7.15 -5.28 -2.26
CA VAL A 35 -5.89 -6.03 -2.22
C VAL A 35 -4.84 -5.14 -1.55
N PRO A 36 -4.19 -5.57 -0.46
CA PRO A 36 -3.15 -4.78 0.19
C PRO A 36 -1.96 -4.52 -0.74
N THR A 37 -1.61 -3.25 -0.94
CA THR A 37 -0.45 -2.85 -1.76
C THR A 37 0.85 -3.12 -1.03
N VAL A 38 1.80 -3.73 -1.73
CA VAL A 38 3.23 -3.74 -1.37
C VAL A 38 3.90 -2.54 -2.03
N PHE A 39 3.81 -2.50 -3.36
CA PHE A 39 4.32 -1.41 -4.19
C PHE A 39 3.77 -1.51 -5.60
N GLU A 40 3.25 -0.41 -6.14
CA GLU A 40 2.73 -0.37 -7.51
C GLU A 40 3.07 0.95 -8.21
N ASN A 41 3.44 0.89 -9.48
CA ASN A 41 3.73 2.05 -10.31
C ASN A 41 2.65 2.18 -11.40
N TYR A 42 2.04 3.35 -11.47
CA TYR A 42 1.07 3.72 -12.50
C TYR A 42 1.60 4.89 -13.31
N VAL A 43 1.24 4.95 -14.59
CA VAL A 43 1.48 6.12 -15.44
C VAL A 43 0.14 6.69 -15.86
N ALA A 44 -0.02 8.01 -15.71
CA ALA A 44 -1.20 8.74 -16.15
C ALA A 44 -0.78 9.99 -16.94
N ASP A 45 -1.29 10.10 -18.16
CA ASP A 45 -1.15 11.31 -18.97
C ASP A 45 -2.28 12.29 -18.64
N ILE A 46 -1.89 13.52 -18.32
CA ILE A 46 -2.80 14.58 -17.87
C ILE A 46 -2.47 15.89 -18.57
N GLU A 47 -3.46 16.77 -18.68
CA GLU A 47 -3.25 18.13 -19.18
C GLU A 47 -3.34 19.14 -18.04
N VAL A 48 -2.29 19.96 -17.88
CA VAL A 48 -2.21 21.05 -16.89
C VAL A 48 -1.88 22.35 -17.59
N ASP A 49 -2.76 23.35 -17.49
CA ASP A 49 -2.57 24.66 -18.13
C ASP A 49 -2.21 24.57 -19.63
N GLY A 50 -2.83 23.64 -20.36
CA GLY A 50 -2.56 23.41 -21.78
C GLY A 50 -1.25 22.67 -22.08
N LYS A 51 -0.60 22.09 -21.07
CA LYS A 51 0.63 21.29 -21.20
C LYS A 51 0.36 19.84 -20.83
N GLN A 52 0.85 18.93 -21.68
CA GLN A 52 0.84 17.50 -21.41
C GLN A 52 1.90 17.18 -20.35
N VAL A 53 1.45 16.54 -19.27
CA VAL A 53 2.28 16.08 -18.15
C VAL A 53 2.08 14.57 -18.01
N GLU A 54 3.18 13.83 -17.94
CA GLU A 54 3.17 12.41 -17.60
C GLU A 54 3.39 12.27 -16.09
N LEU A 55 2.43 11.69 -15.38
CA LEU A 55 2.54 11.38 -13.96
C LEU A 55 2.95 9.93 -13.75
N ALA A 56 4.11 9.73 -13.14
CA ALA A 56 4.48 8.46 -12.53
C ALA A 56 3.95 8.45 -11.09
N LEU A 57 2.92 7.66 -10.83
CA LEU A 57 2.28 7.50 -9.52
C LEU A 57 2.85 6.26 -8.83
N TRP A 58 3.40 6.44 -7.64
CA TRP A 58 4.06 5.40 -6.86
C TRP A 58 3.21 5.09 -5.63
N ASP A 59 2.43 4.00 -5.69
CA ASP A 59 1.62 3.49 -4.57
C ASP A 59 2.51 2.76 -3.58
N THR A 60 2.38 3.09 -2.30
CA THR A 60 3.21 2.49 -1.24
C THR A 60 2.37 1.78 -0.19
N ALA A 61 2.94 0.72 0.38
CA ALA A 61 2.38 0.06 1.55
C ALA A 61 2.36 0.98 2.77
N GLY A 62 1.23 1.03 3.47
CA GLY A 62 1.07 1.81 4.69
C GLY A 62 1.41 1.08 5.99
N GLN A 63 1.67 -0.23 5.92
CA GLN A 63 2.00 -1.02 7.12
C GLN A 63 3.47 -0.86 7.51
N GLU A 64 3.73 -0.97 8.82
CA GLU A 64 5.08 -0.91 9.41
C GLU A 64 6.03 -1.99 8.88
N ASP A 65 5.49 -3.15 8.50
CA ASP A 65 6.26 -4.24 7.90
C ASP A 65 7.04 -3.82 6.64
N TYR A 66 6.63 -2.71 6.00
CA TYR A 66 7.26 -2.16 4.79
C TYR A 66 8.09 -0.89 5.05
N ASP A 67 8.29 -0.48 6.30
CA ASP A 67 9.04 0.76 6.62
C ASP A 67 10.47 0.75 6.06
N ARG A 68 11.07 -0.42 5.85
CA ARG A 68 12.39 -0.56 5.21
C ARG A 68 12.36 -0.55 3.67
N LEU A 69 11.22 -0.89 3.08
CA LEU A 69 11.05 -0.98 1.62
C LEU A 69 10.50 0.31 1.03
N ARG A 70 9.59 0.98 1.74
CA ARG A 70 8.98 2.26 1.34
C ARG A 70 10.02 3.35 0.98
N PRO A 71 11.18 3.44 1.66
CA PRO A 71 12.19 4.41 1.28
C PRO A 71 12.74 4.26 -0.14
N LEU A 72 12.66 3.07 -0.73
CA LEU A 72 13.07 2.82 -2.11
C LEU A 72 12.17 3.55 -3.13
N SER A 73 10.99 3.98 -2.70
CA SER A 73 10.03 4.72 -3.51
C SER A 73 10.35 6.20 -3.63
N TYR A 74 11.12 6.77 -2.70
CA TYR A 74 11.35 8.22 -2.56
C TYR A 74 12.37 8.88 -3.51
N PRO A 75 13.40 8.21 -4.07
CA PRO A 75 14.33 8.86 -4.98
C PRO A 75 13.62 9.58 -6.13
N ASP A 76 14.06 10.79 -6.44
CA ASP A 76 13.55 11.63 -7.53
C ASP A 76 12.06 11.98 -7.44
N THR A 77 11.47 11.99 -6.24
CA THR A 77 10.07 12.37 -6.03
C THR A 77 9.86 13.87 -6.20
N ASP A 78 8.87 14.26 -7.01
CA ASP A 78 8.48 15.66 -7.18
C ASP A 78 7.40 16.10 -6.18
N VAL A 79 6.45 15.24 -5.82
CA VAL A 79 5.36 15.54 -4.88
C VAL A 79 5.05 14.35 -3.98
N ILE A 80 4.78 14.63 -2.70
CA ILE A 80 4.26 13.64 -1.75
C ILE A 80 2.76 13.86 -1.56
N LEU A 81 1.95 12.83 -1.79
CA LEU A 81 0.59 12.76 -1.26
C LEU A 81 0.63 12.02 0.08
N MET A 82 0.36 12.73 1.16
CA MET A 82 0.31 12.15 2.50
C MET A 82 -1.15 11.95 2.89
N CYS A 83 -1.55 10.70 3.09
CA CYS A 83 -2.94 10.31 3.20
C CYS A 83 -3.31 9.82 4.60
N PHE A 84 -4.47 10.24 5.07
CA PHE A 84 -5.21 9.65 6.19
C PHE A 84 -6.63 9.32 5.74
N SER A 85 -7.42 8.62 6.56
CA SER A 85 -8.84 8.39 6.26
C SER A 85 -9.77 9.01 7.30
N ILE A 86 -10.87 9.58 6.81
CA ILE A 86 -11.84 10.32 7.62
C ILE A 86 -12.55 9.43 8.65
N ASP A 87 -12.65 8.13 8.36
CA ASP A 87 -13.19 7.10 9.26
C ASP A 87 -12.18 6.59 10.31
N SER A 88 -10.95 7.11 10.34
CA SER A 88 -9.90 6.70 11.28
C SER A 88 -9.15 7.91 11.81
N PRO A 89 -9.59 8.49 12.95
CA PRO A 89 -8.90 9.60 13.59
C PRO A 89 -7.43 9.30 13.92
N ASP A 90 -7.14 8.07 14.35
CA ASP A 90 -5.77 7.60 14.59
C ASP A 90 -4.86 7.79 13.37
N SER A 91 -5.39 7.59 12.15
CA SER A 91 -4.61 7.79 10.92
C SER A 91 -4.23 9.24 10.65
N LEU A 92 -4.99 10.21 11.19
CA LEU A 92 -4.61 11.63 11.19
C LEU A 92 -3.55 11.90 12.27
N GLU A 93 -3.70 11.31 13.46
CA GLU A 93 -2.73 11.45 14.56
C GLU A 93 -1.34 10.89 14.20
N ASN A 94 -1.30 9.82 13.40
CA ASN A 94 -0.06 9.22 12.90
C ASN A 94 0.71 10.11 11.89
N ILE A 95 0.06 11.12 11.32
CA ILE A 95 0.68 12.03 10.33
C ILE A 95 1.94 12.73 10.88
N PRO A 96 1.88 13.47 12.01
CA PRO A 96 3.05 14.12 12.59
C PRO A 96 3.99 13.14 13.31
N GLU A 97 3.49 12.00 13.78
CA GLU A 97 4.28 11.05 14.59
C GLU A 97 5.14 10.11 13.75
N LYS A 98 4.62 9.67 12.60
CA LYS A 98 5.26 8.69 11.72
C LYS A 98 5.58 9.26 10.34
N TRP A 99 4.54 9.69 9.61
CA TRP A 99 4.67 9.98 8.18
C TRP A 99 5.47 11.25 7.90
N THR A 100 5.30 12.28 8.72
CA THR A 100 6.02 13.55 8.55
C THR A 100 7.52 13.38 8.84
N PRO A 101 7.97 12.74 9.93
CA PRO A 101 9.38 12.45 10.15
C PRO A 101 10.01 11.62 9.02
N GLU A 102 9.32 10.57 8.57
CA GLU A 102 9.82 9.70 7.50
C GLU A 102 9.99 10.46 6.19
N VAL A 103 8.94 11.17 5.74
CA VAL A 103 9.00 11.96 4.50
C VAL A 103 10.02 13.07 4.60
N LYS A 104 10.13 13.78 5.74
CA LYS A 104 11.16 14.83 5.89
C LYS A 104 12.58 14.27 5.93
N HIS A 105 12.77 13.01 6.34
CA HIS A 105 14.08 12.36 6.32
C HIS A 105 14.53 12.04 4.89
N PHE A 106 13.66 11.43 4.07
CA PHE A 106 14.02 10.99 2.71
C PHE A 106 13.76 12.04 1.62
N CYS A 107 12.81 12.96 1.86
CA CYS A 107 12.33 13.95 0.90
C CYS A 107 12.27 15.36 1.52
N PRO A 108 13.37 15.92 2.06
CA PRO A 108 13.34 17.13 2.90
C PRO A 108 12.81 18.39 2.20
N ASN A 109 12.92 18.48 0.87
CA ASN A 109 12.51 19.63 0.08
C ASN A 109 11.31 19.36 -0.84
N VAL A 110 10.71 18.16 -0.74
CA VAL A 110 9.59 17.78 -1.59
C VAL A 110 8.29 18.26 -0.94
N PRO A 111 7.43 19.00 -1.65
CA PRO A 111 6.18 19.48 -1.08
C PRO A 111 5.22 18.33 -0.80
N ILE A 112 4.53 18.47 0.34
CA ILE A 112 3.53 17.52 0.82
C ILE A 112 2.14 18.12 0.58
N ILE A 113 1.24 17.34 0.00
CA ILE A 113 -0.20 17.62 -0.01
C ILE A 113 -0.84 16.63 0.97
N LEU A 114 -1.54 17.15 1.98
CA LEU A 114 -2.27 16.30 2.93
C LEU A 114 -3.64 15.95 2.33
N VAL A 115 -3.99 14.66 2.33
CA VAL A 115 -5.20 14.15 1.69
C VAL A 115 -6.04 13.35 2.70
N GLY A 116 -7.26 13.82 2.97
CA GLY A 116 -8.27 13.10 3.73
C GLY A 116 -9.14 12.22 2.82
N ASN A 117 -8.95 10.90 2.88
CA ASN A 117 -9.70 9.94 2.08
C ASN A 117 -11.01 9.50 2.75
N LYS A 118 -11.88 8.85 1.97
CA LYS A 118 -13.16 8.27 2.40
C LYS A 118 -14.13 9.29 2.99
N LYS A 119 -14.19 10.48 2.39
CA LYS A 119 -15.07 11.59 2.79
C LYS A 119 -16.53 11.20 2.93
N ASP A 120 -16.99 10.25 2.13
CA ASP A 120 -18.34 9.68 2.21
C ASP A 120 -18.69 9.11 3.59
N LEU A 121 -17.70 8.61 4.33
CA LEU A 121 -17.91 7.99 5.64
C LEU A 121 -18.12 8.99 6.78
N ARG A 122 -17.91 10.30 6.56
CA ARG A 122 -18.14 11.33 7.60
C ARG A 122 -19.58 11.35 8.09
N ASN A 123 -20.52 11.11 7.19
CA ASN A 123 -21.96 11.13 7.47
C ASN A 123 -22.57 9.72 7.52
N ASP A 124 -21.75 8.68 7.40
CA ASP A 124 -22.22 7.30 7.47
C ASP A 124 -22.59 6.92 8.92
N GLU A 125 -23.83 6.47 9.13
CA GLU A 125 -24.34 6.14 10.47
C GLU A 125 -23.64 4.94 11.09
N HIS A 126 -23.16 3.99 10.29
CA HIS A 126 -22.45 2.84 10.81
C HIS A 126 -21.06 3.26 11.30
N THR A 127 -20.29 3.98 10.49
CA THR A 127 -18.99 4.55 10.87
C THR A 127 -19.08 5.39 12.14
N ARG A 128 -20.06 6.30 12.23
CA ARG A 128 -20.27 7.12 13.43
C ARG A 128 -20.56 6.28 14.67
N ARG A 129 -21.37 5.23 14.54
CA ARG A 129 -21.68 4.32 15.66
C ARG A 129 -20.46 3.53 16.12
N GLU A 130 -19.65 3.03 15.20
CA GLU A 130 -18.43 2.28 15.55
C GLU A 130 -17.39 3.17 16.22
N LEU A 131 -17.13 4.37 15.71
CA LEU A 131 -16.21 5.33 16.32
C LEU A 131 -16.70 5.79 17.71
N ALA A 132 -18.01 6.01 17.87
CA ALA A 132 -18.58 6.40 19.16
C ALA A 132 -18.35 5.35 20.26
N LYS A 133 -18.28 4.04 19.93
CA LYS A 133 -17.91 2.99 20.90
C LYS A 133 -16.50 3.19 21.47
N MET A 134 -15.62 3.79 20.68
CA MET A 134 -14.24 4.12 21.04
C MET A 134 -14.09 5.57 21.53
N LYS A 135 -15.21 6.29 21.74
CA LYS A 135 -15.26 7.72 22.09
C LYS A 135 -14.58 8.62 21.06
N GLN A 136 -14.62 8.21 19.81
CA GLN A 136 -14.11 8.95 18.67
C GLN A 136 -15.25 9.40 17.76
N GLU A 137 -14.96 10.33 16.86
CA GLU A 137 -15.85 10.77 15.78
C GLU A 137 -15.07 10.88 14.47
N PRO A 138 -15.72 10.81 13.29
CA PRO A 138 -15.03 10.98 12.02
C PRO A 138 -14.31 12.33 11.95
N VAL A 139 -13.14 12.36 11.31
CA VAL A 139 -12.31 13.56 11.20
C VAL A 139 -13.07 14.70 10.51
N LYS A 140 -13.08 15.86 11.15
CA LYS A 140 -13.70 17.08 10.63
C LYS A 140 -12.75 17.83 9.70
N PRO A 141 -13.28 18.59 8.72
CA PRO A 141 -12.44 19.33 7.78
C PRO A 141 -11.47 20.31 8.46
N GLU A 142 -11.88 20.94 9.56
CA GLU A 142 -11.03 21.83 10.35
C GLU A 142 -9.81 21.11 10.95
N GLU A 143 -9.97 19.87 11.43
CA GLU A 143 -8.88 19.09 12.02
C GLU A 143 -7.84 18.71 10.96
N GLY A 144 -8.28 18.37 9.75
CA GLY A 144 -7.37 18.13 8.62
C GLY A 144 -6.63 19.38 8.16
N ARG A 145 -7.31 20.55 8.14
CA ARG A 145 -6.67 21.84 7.83
C ARG A 145 -5.63 22.22 8.88
N ASP A 146 -5.96 22.07 10.15
CA ASP A 146 -5.06 22.35 11.26
C ASP A 146 -3.85 21.42 11.21
N MET A 147 -4.04 20.14 10.86
CA MET A 147 -2.95 19.21 10.67
C MET A 147 -2.04 19.60 9.49
N ALA A 148 -2.60 20.00 8.36
CA ALA A 148 -1.82 20.45 7.20
C ALA A 148 -0.94 21.66 7.56
N ASN A 149 -1.51 22.64 8.29
CA ASN A 149 -0.75 23.78 8.81
C ASN A 149 0.37 23.33 9.77
N ARG A 150 0.06 22.40 10.69
CA ARG A 150 1.00 21.87 11.69
C ARG A 150 2.23 21.21 11.06
N ILE A 151 2.05 20.44 9.98
CA ILE A 151 3.17 19.73 9.32
C ILE A 151 3.90 20.59 8.28
N GLY A 152 3.32 21.73 7.90
CA GLY A 152 3.80 22.59 6.82
C GLY A 152 3.50 22.02 5.44
N ALA A 153 2.34 21.39 5.26
CA ALA A 153 1.90 20.91 3.96
C ALA A 153 1.59 22.10 3.03
N PHE A 154 1.83 21.90 1.73
CA PHE A 154 1.52 22.88 0.68
C PHE A 154 0.01 23.11 0.53
N GLY A 155 -0.78 22.07 0.78
CA GLY A 155 -2.24 22.13 0.69
C GLY A 155 -2.90 20.98 1.46
N TYR A 156 -4.21 21.12 1.64
CA TYR A 156 -5.07 20.11 2.22
C TYR A 156 -6.30 19.90 1.36
N MET A 157 -6.59 18.65 1.05
CA MET A 157 -7.80 18.28 0.32
C MET A 157 -8.48 17.05 0.91
N GLU A 158 -9.77 16.90 0.63
CA GLU A 158 -10.55 15.72 0.99
C GLU A 158 -11.20 15.09 -0.23
N CYS A 159 -11.28 13.77 -0.25
CA CYS A 159 -11.95 13.05 -1.33
C CYS A 159 -12.61 11.75 -0.87
N SER A 160 -13.54 11.29 -1.70
CA SER A 160 -14.04 9.93 -1.71
C SER A 160 -13.83 9.35 -3.10
N ALA A 161 -12.89 8.42 -3.20
CA ALA A 161 -12.71 7.61 -4.40
C ALA A 161 -13.99 6.80 -4.73
N LYS A 162 -14.79 6.42 -3.72
CA LYS A 162 -15.99 5.59 -3.87
C LYS A 162 -17.15 6.35 -4.50
N THR A 163 -17.46 7.55 -4.01
CA THR A 163 -18.57 8.36 -4.51
C THR A 163 -18.14 9.34 -5.60
N LYS A 164 -16.84 9.39 -5.93
CA LYS A 164 -16.21 10.41 -6.76
C LYS A 164 -16.53 11.84 -6.25
N ASP A 165 -16.76 11.99 -4.93
CA ASP A 165 -17.04 13.27 -4.27
C ASP A 165 -15.78 13.87 -3.64
N GLY A 166 -15.65 15.20 -3.68
CA GLY A 166 -14.43 15.93 -3.35
C GLY A 166 -13.76 16.51 -4.61
N GLU A 167 -12.72 17.33 -4.43
CA GLU A 167 -12.05 18.06 -5.53
C GLU A 167 -11.29 17.17 -6.55
N ASN A 168 -11.56 15.87 -6.54
CA ASN A 168 -11.06 14.87 -7.49
C ASN A 168 -12.02 14.57 -8.66
N ALA A 169 -13.09 15.36 -8.85
CA ALA A 169 -13.92 15.25 -10.05
C ALA A 169 -13.43 16.11 -11.24
N LYS A 170 -12.43 16.99 -11.03
CA LYS A 170 -11.93 17.93 -12.07
C LYS A 170 -10.40 17.99 -12.23
N ASN A 171 -9.62 17.26 -11.41
CA ASN A 171 -8.15 17.27 -11.40
C ASN A 171 -7.45 18.62 -11.09
N GLU A 172 -8.12 19.77 -11.07
CA GLU A 172 -7.49 21.10 -11.06
C GLU A 172 -6.49 21.36 -9.91
N GLU A 173 -6.72 20.90 -8.67
CA GLU A 173 -5.92 21.31 -7.50
C GLU A 173 -4.58 20.56 -7.34
N ILE A 174 -4.56 19.23 -7.59
CA ILE A 174 -3.33 18.43 -7.62
C ILE A 174 -2.44 18.90 -8.78
N LEU A 175 -3.05 19.20 -9.93
CA LEU A 175 -2.37 19.74 -11.11
C LEU A 175 -1.79 21.14 -10.86
N ASN A 176 -2.54 22.01 -10.17
CA ASN A 176 -2.06 23.34 -9.76
C ASN A 176 -0.90 23.27 -8.75
N SER A 177 -0.83 22.22 -7.92
CA SER A 177 0.27 22.01 -6.97
C SER A 177 1.53 21.46 -7.66
N LEU A 178 1.39 20.61 -8.68
CA LEU A 178 2.49 20.08 -9.50
C LEU A 178 3.20 21.17 -10.36
N LYS A 179 2.56 22.32 -10.54
CA LYS A 179 3.01 23.47 -11.35
C LYS A 179 4.31 24.13 -10.89
N TYR A 180 4.69 23.99 -9.62
CA TYR A 180 5.74 24.82 -8.99
C TYR A 180 7.08 24.11 -8.71
N ILE A 181 7.29 22.87 -9.17
CA ILE A 181 8.44 22.04 -8.72
C ILE A 181 9.35 21.66 -9.90
N ARG A 182 10.68 21.81 -9.77
CA ARG A 182 11.75 21.58 -10.78
C ARG A 182 13.10 21.23 -10.07
N PRO A 183 14.12 20.65 -10.75
CA PRO A 183 14.09 19.60 -11.80
C PRO A 183 15.23 18.52 -11.70
N GLY A 184 15.11 17.38 -12.42
CA GLY A 184 16.25 16.61 -12.99
C GLY A 184 16.11 15.07 -13.06
N GLY A 185 16.64 14.39 -14.09
CA GLY A 185 16.82 12.92 -14.04
C GLY A 185 16.97 12.12 -15.35
N GLY A 186 15.90 11.46 -15.80
CA GLY A 186 15.87 10.63 -17.01
C GLY A 186 16.39 9.19 -16.84
N PHE A 187 15.79 8.36 -15.97
CA PHE A 187 16.10 6.93 -15.81
C PHE A 187 14.86 6.02 -15.98
N GLU A 188 15.00 4.87 -16.67
CA GLU A 188 13.95 3.83 -16.85
C GLU A 188 14.54 2.40 -16.81
N PRO A 189 13.97 1.46 -16.00
CA PRO A 189 14.35 0.04 -16.00
C PRO A 189 13.45 -0.87 -16.87
N ASN A 190 14.02 -1.96 -17.44
CA ASN A 190 13.40 -2.86 -18.43
C ASN A 190 13.40 -4.36 -18.00
N PHE A 191 12.55 -4.75 -17.06
CA PHE A 191 12.17 -6.16 -16.79
C PHE A 191 10.84 -6.25 -16.03
N THR A 192 10.10 -7.35 -16.18
CA THR A 192 8.83 -7.59 -15.46
C THR A 192 9.13 -8.05 -14.03
N LEU A 193 8.79 -7.22 -13.05
CA LEU A 193 9.07 -7.51 -11.64
C LEU A 193 8.04 -8.42 -10.95
N PHE A 194 6.76 -8.43 -11.35
CA PHE A 194 5.70 -9.15 -10.63
C PHE A 194 4.55 -9.65 -11.52
N GLU A 195 3.95 -10.79 -11.16
CA GLU A 195 2.78 -11.40 -11.79
C GLU A 195 1.76 -11.85 -10.72
N LYS A 196 0.46 -11.69 -10.99
CA LYS A 196 -0.64 -12.11 -10.09
C LYS A 196 -1.06 -13.54 -10.40
N CYS A 197 -1.17 -14.39 -9.38
CA CYS A 197 -1.68 -15.76 -9.54
C CYS A 197 -2.64 -16.17 -8.40
N GLU A 198 -3.49 -17.18 -8.67
CA GLU A 198 -4.44 -17.72 -7.70
C GLU A 198 -3.77 -18.77 -6.81
N VAL A 199 -4.12 -18.85 -5.51
CA VAL A 199 -3.40 -19.70 -4.55
C VAL A 199 -4.22 -20.81 -3.87
N ASN A 200 -5.55 -20.71 -3.79
CA ASN A 200 -6.39 -21.67 -3.04
C ASN A 200 -7.51 -22.37 -3.85
N VAL A 201 -7.96 -21.80 -4.97
CA VAL A 201 -9.11 -22.29 -5.75
C VAL A 201 -8.70 -23.37 -6.77
N GLU A 202 -9.65 -23.94 -7.52
CA GLU A 202 -9.41 -25.02 -8.51
C GLU A 202 -8.38 -24.64 -9.60
N LYS A 203 -8.19 -23.34 -9.84
CA LYS A 203 -7.18 -22.77 -10.74
C LYS A 203 -5.91 -22.27 -10.04
N ALA A 204 -5.67 -22.69 -8.80
CA ALA A 204 -4.48 -22.32 -8.06
C ALA A 204 -3.21 -22.67 -8.85
N HIS A 205 -2.25 -21.74 -8.82
CA HIS A 205 -1.01 -21.87 -9.56
C HIS A 205 -0.26 -23.14 -9.10
N PRO A 206 0.26 -23.97 -10.02
CA PRO A 206 0.83 -25.29 -9.69
C PRO A 206 1.90 -25.26 -8.60
N LEU A 207 2.71 -24.20 -8.56
CA LEU A 207 3.70 -23.96 -7.51
C LEU A 207 3.06 -23.92 -6.11
N PHE A 208 1.95 -23.21 -5.94
CA PHE A 208 1.28 -23.09 -4.64
C PHE A 208 0.57 -24.37 -4.23
N THR A 209 0.04 -25.12 -5.21
CA THR A 209 -0.47 -26.48 -4.97
C THR A 209 0.64 -27.38 -4.42
N PHE A 210 1.80 -27.41 -5.09
CA PHE A 210 2.96 -28.19 -4.66
C PHE A 210 3.46 -27.81 -3.26
N LEU A 211 3.62 -26.50 -3.00
CA LEU A 211 4.08 -25.98 -1.70
C LEU A 211 3.14 -26.37 -0.56
N ARG A 212 1.82 -26.26 -0.79
CA ARG A 212 0.78 -26.58 0.19
C ARG A 212 0.67 -28.07 0.48
N GLU A 213 0.81 -28.92 -0.54
CA GLU A 213 0.80 -30.38 -0.35
C GLU A 213 2.05 -30.86 0.40
N SER A 214 3.19 -30.24 0.11
CA SER A 214 4.46 -30.57 0.76
C SER A 214 4.52 -30.09 2.21
N LEU A 215 3.96 -28.90 2.50
CA LEU A 215 3.95 -28.27 3.82
C LEU A 215 2.53 -27.80 4.17
N PRO A 216 1.70 -28.70 4.71
CA PRO A 216 0.27 -28.45 4.87
C PRO A 216 -0.07 -27.39 5.91
N ALA A 217 0.78 -27.18 6.92
CA ALA A 217 0.55 -26.21 7.98
C ALA A 217 1.82 -25.38 8.27
N PRO A 218 1.66 -24.12 8.71
CA PRO A 218 2.74 -23.35 9.28
C PRO A 218 3.39 -24.07 10.47
N SER A 219 4.71 -24.04 10.53
CA SER A 219 5.50 -24.65 11.59
C SER A 219 5.33 -23.96 12.95
N ASP A 220 5.05 -22.66 12.94
CA ASP A 220 4.87 -21.80 14.13
C ASP A 220 3.40 -21.65 14.55
N GLU A 221 2.45 -22.03 13.70
CA GLU A 221 1.02 -21.94 14.00
C GLU A 221 0.23 -23.13 13.41
N PRO A 222 0.43 -24.36 13.93
CA PRO A 222 -0.13 -25.58 13.34
C PRO A 222 -1.66 -25.70 13.49
N SER A 223 -2.28 -24.88 14.34
CA SER A 223 -3.73 -24.86 14.56
C SER A 223 -4.46 -23.80 13.72
N ALA A 224 -3.74 -22.95 12.99
CA ALA A 224 -4.36 -21.84 12.28
C ALA A 224 -5.01 -22.32 10.98
N LEU A 225 -6.31 -22.62 11.06
CA LEU A 225 -7.16 -22.52 9.89
C LEU A 225 -8.24 -21.46 10.03
N MET A 226 -8.87 -21.31 11.20
CA MET A 226 -10.06 -20.48 11.32
C MET A 226 -10.24 -19.95 12.74
N THR A 227 -10.05 -18.65 12.94
CA THR A 227 -10.54 -17.96 14.15
C THR A 227 -11.93 -17.33 13.94
N ASP A 228 -12.32 -17.01 12.69
CA ASP A 228 -13.67 -16.56 12.34
C ASP A 228 -13.99 -16.87 10.85
N PRO A 229 -15.02 -17.68 10.55
CA PRO A 229 -15.44 -18.01 9.18
C PRO A 229 -15.80 -16.80 8.30
N LYS A 230 -16.07 -15.62 8.88
CA LYS A 230 -16.44 -14.41 8.14
C LYS A 230 -15.30 -13.80 7.31
N TYR A 231 -14.04 -14.15 7.60
CA TYR A 231 -12.88 -13.66 6.85
C TYR A 231 -12.45 -14.60 5.71
N ILE A 232 -13.20 -15.68 5.48
CA ILE A 232 -12.90 -16.64 4.42
C ILE A 232 -13.61 -16.21 3.15
N ILE A 233 -12.83 -15.81 2.15
CA ILE A 233 -13.35 -15.27 0.87
C ILE A 233 -13.35 -16.30 -0.27
N TRP A 234 -12.96 -17.55 -0.01
CA TRP A 234 -12.89 -18.63 -1.01
C TRP A 234 -13.65 -19.88 -0.57
N SER A 235 -14.03 -20.70 -1.55
CA SER A 235 -14.71 -21.98 -1.36
C SER A 235 -14.33 -22.93 -2.51
N PRO A 236 -14.19 -24.25 -2.26
CA PRO A 236 -14.26 -24.92 -0.97
C PRO A 236 -13.06 -24.61 -0.06
N VAL A 237 -13.24 -24.73 1.25
CA VAL A 237 -12.18 -24.44 2.24
C VAL A 237 -11.51 -25.74 2.68
N CYS A 238 -10.19 -25.79 2.57
CA CYS A 238 -9.38 -26.96 2.90
C CYS A 238 -8.41 -26.66 4.05
N ARG A 239 -8.05 -27.70 4.82
CA ARG A 239 -7.15 -27.60 5.98
C ARG A 239 -5.72 -27.17 5.69
N ASN A 240 -5.32 -27.13 4.42
CA ASN A 240 -3.97 -26.75 4.04
C ASN A 240 -3.93 -25.35 3.39
N ASP A 241 -5.09 -24.70 3.24
CA ASP A 241 -5.20 -23.43 2.50
C ASP A 241 -4.26 -22.36 3.03
N ILE A 242 -3.80 -21.51 2.13
CA ILE A 242 -3.05 -20.31 2.50
C ILE A 242 -4.08 -19.33 3.05
N ALA A 243 -4.08 -19.18 4.37
CA ALA A 243 -5.08 -18.38 5.06
C ALA A 243 -4.87 -16.88 4.78
N TRP A 244 -3.67 -16.48 4.35
CA TRP A 244 -3.32 -15.08 4.09
C TRP A 244 -2.09 -14.90 3.18
N ASN A 245 -2.03 -13.77 2.44
CA ASN A 245 -1.03 -13.46 1.41
C ASN A 245 0.45 -13.38 1.88
N PHE A 246 0.74 -13.59 3.16
CA PHE A 246 2.09 -13.44 3.74
C PHE A 246 2.51 -14.60 4.63
N GLU A 247 1.85 -15.75 4.45
CA GLU A 247 2.49 -17.02 4.77
C GLU A 247 3.72 -17.21 3.88
N LYS A 248 4.79 -17.74 4.45
CA LYS A 248 6.11 -17.78 3.81
C LYS A 248 6.52 -19.22 3.65
N PHE A 249 7.10 -19.57 2.51
CA PHE A 249 7.72 -20.88 2.30
C PHE A 249 9.21 -20.68 2.14
N LEU A 250 9.99 -21.35 2.99
CA LEU A 250 11.41 -21.54 2.76
C LEU A 250 11.57 -22.75 1.86
N VAL A 251 12.10 -22.53 0.67
CA VAL A 251 12.37 -23.57 -0.34
C VAL A 251 13.88 -23.73 -0.44
N GLY A 252 14.32 -24.98 -0.38
CA GLY A 252 15.72 -25.34 -0.52
C GLY A 252 16.25 -25.07 -1.92
N PRO A 253 17.58 -25.03 -2.08
CA PRO A 253 18.25 -24.83 -3.38
C PRO A 253 17.99 -25.97 -4.38
N ASP A 254 17.51 -27.13 -3.91
CA ASP A 254 17.04 -28.27 -4.70
C ASP A 254 15.57 -28.13 -5.15
N GLY A 255 14.92 -27.02 -4.79
CA GLY A 255 13.50 -26.77 -5.08
C GLY A 255 12.55 -27.48 -4.11
N VAL A 256 13.06 -28.14 -3.07
CA VAL A 256 12.24 -28.87 -2.09
C VAL A 256 11.78 -27.90 -0.99
N PRO A 257 10.48 -27.81 -0.68
CA PRO A 257 9.98 -26.97 0.40
C PRO A 257 10.47 -27.49 1.77
N VAL A 258 11.10 -26.63 2.55
CA VAL A 258 11.72 -26.99 3.84
C VAL A 258 10.83 -26.61 5.01
N ARG A 259 10.28 -25.39 5.00
CA ARG A 259 9.45 -24.90 6.10
C ARG A 259 8.43 -23.89 5.63
N ARG A 260 7.24 -23.94 6.23
CA ARG A 260 6.15 -22.97 6.04
C ARG A 260 6.01 -22.16 7.32
N TYR A 261 5.84 -20.86 7.20
CA TYR A 261 5.68 -19.95 8.32
C TYR A 261 4.38 -19.19 8.21
N SER A 262 3.76 -18.92 9.35
CA SER A 262 2.55 -18.14 9.43
C SER A 262 2.85 -16.70 9.06
N ARG A 263 1.79 -15.95 8.80
CA ARG A 263 1.87 -14.50 8.61
C ARG A 263 2.50 -13.75 9.80
N ARG A 264 2.41 -14.30 11.01
CA ARG A 264 2.92 -13.68 12.25
C ARG A 264 4.41 -13.93 12.45
N PHE A 265 4.97 -14.92 11.75
CA PHE A 265 6.40 -15.18 11.79
C PHE A 265 7.14 -14.05 11.09
N ARG A 266 8.02 -13.36 11.83
CA ARG A 266 8.77 -12.22 11.29
C ARG A 266 9.79 -12.73 10.29
N THR A 267 9.93 -12.04 9.17
CA THR A 267 10.89 -12.43 8.11
C THR A 267 12.33 -12.49 8.63
N ILE A 268 12.70 -11.60 9.55
CA ILE A 268 14.03 -11.60 10.16
C ILE A 268 14.32 -12.90 10.94
N ASP A 269 13.29 -13.52 11.51
CA ASP A 269 13.47 -14.75 12.30
C ASP A 269 13.64 -15.99 11.41
N ILE A 270 13.57 -15.84 10.07
CA ILE A 270 13.83 -16.92 9.09
C ILE A 270 15.34 -17.05 8.82
N GLU A 271 16.13 -16.01 9.11
CA GLU A 271 17.58 -15.97 8.87
C GLU A 271 18.33 -17.21 9.40
N PRO A 272 18.08 -17.69 10.65
CA PRO A 272 18.76 -18.89 11.14
C PRO A 272 18.43 -20.16 10.35
N ASP A 273 17.19 -20.28 9.86
CA ASP A 273 16.76 -21.42 9.06
C ASP A 273 17.39 -21.39 7.66
N ILE A 274 17.61 -20.19 7.10
CA ILE A 274 18.35 -20.00 5.84
C ILE A 274 19.82 -20.36 6.02
N GLU A 275 20.47 -19.86 7.07
CA GLU A 275 21.88 -20.16 7.37
C GLU A 275 22.09 -21.66 7.56
N ALA A 276 21.19 -22.33 8.29
CA ALA A 276 21.22 -23.77 8.47
C ALA A 276 21.16 -24.52 7.14
N LEU A 277 20.30 -24.12 6.20
CA LEU A 277 20.20 -24.75 4.89
C LEU A 277 21.45 -24.53 4.03
N LEU A 278 22.00 -23.32 4.05
CA LEU A 278 23.21 -23.01 3.31
C LEU A 278 24.43 -23.78 3.86
N SER A 279 24.48 -24.00 5.18
CA SER A 279 25.55 -24.77 5.82
C SER A 279 25.49 -26.29 5.56
N GLN A 280 24.34 -26.81 5.12
CA GLN A 280 24.13 -28.24 4.82
C GLN A 280 24.47 -28.60 3.37
N GLN A 281 24.79 -27.62 2.51
CA GLN A 281 25.22 -27.92 1.15
C GLN A 281 26.64 -28.53 1.17
N PRO A 282 26.85 -29.70 0.56
CA PRO A 282 28.19 -30.17 0.29
C PRO A 282 28.89 -29.14 -0.60
N SER A 283 30.10 -28.74 -0.23
CA SER A 283 30.96 -27.89 -1.04
C SER A 283 31.22 -28.53 -2.40
N GLY A 284 30.43 -28.15 -3.41
CA GLY A 284 30.70 -28.29 -4.84
C GLY A 284 30.90 -29.71 -5.41
N SER A 285 30.06 -30.08 -6.36
CA SER A 285 30.45 -30.88 -7.53
C SER A 285 29.98 -30.17 -8.79
#